data_AF-A0A1I2KSQ2-F1
#
_entry.id   AF-A0A1I2KSQ2-F1
#
_cell.length_a   1.000
_cell.length_b   1.000
_cell.length_c   1.000
_cell.angle_alpha   90.00
_cell.angle_beta   90.00
_cell.angle_gamma   90.00
#
_symmetry.space_group_name_H-M   'P 1'
#
loop_
_entity.id
_entity.type
_entity.pdbx_description
1 polymer ?
#
loop_
_entity_poly.entity_id
_entity_poly.type
_entity_poly.pdbx_seq_one_letter_code
_entity_poly.pdbx_strand_id
1 'polypeptide(L)'
;MTYRIGGNLAGSSRPAGFAVVTLAYVAAGLAAWAVAALVTGPHPLPVTFYADLTATVVVFLASLLVANASLYDPYWSVAPAVIVIAWVLSAPPLTGRQIAVLLLVLAWSVRLTANWALSWRGLSHEDWRYVQLREQRRPGVPWWLINLVGIQLMPTLVVFAGLLAVWPATTVTGRPWSLLDVAATAVTAGAILLEATADRQLHRFAGDPANRGAIIDQGLWRHSRHPNYLGEIAFWWGMWLFGLAAAPDWWWTVVGPVTMVLLFTFVSVPMMDRRSLIRRPAYAEHMRRVPALLPRPSGFRIRG
;
A
#
# COMPACT_ATOMS: atom_id res chain seq x y z
N MET A 1 31.07 6.58 0.09
CA MET A 1 30.85 5.18 0.52
C MET A 1 29.82 4.55 -0.41
N THR A 2 30.12 3.43 -1.05
CA THR A 2 29.20 2.76 -1.99
C THR A 2 28.06 2.10 -1.21
N TYR A 3 26.80 2.42 -1.54
CA TYR A 3 25.63 1.83 -0.88
C TYR A 3 25.57 0.33 -1.18
N ARG A 4 25.76 -0.50 -0.14
CA ARG A 4 25.64 -1.96 -0.21
C ARG A 4 24.34 -2.38 0.46
N ILE A 5 23.45 -3.01 -0.30
CA ILE A 5 22.14 -3.47 0.22
C ILE A 5 22.36 -4.39 1.43
N GLY A 6 21.72 -4.05 2.55
CA GLY A 6 21.83 -4.77 3.82
C GLY A 6 23.08 -4.44 4.64
N GLY A 7 24.03 -3.68 4.10
CA GLY A 7 25.26 -3.28 4.78
C GLY A 7 25.99 -4.47 5.43
N ASN A 8 26.30 -4.34 6.73
CA ASN A 8 26.92 -5.40 7.53
C ASN A 8 25.98 -6.57 7.85
N LEU A 9 24.66 -6.37 7.68
CA LEU A 9 23.62 -7.36 7.94
C LEU A 9 23.16 -8.10 6.66
N ALA A 10 23.79 -7.85 5.51
CA ALA A 10 23.39 -8.49 4.24
C ALA A 10 23.44 -10.02 4.29
N GLY A 11 24.37 -10.60 5.06
CA GLY A 11 24.51 -12.05 5.26
C GLY A 11 23.64 -12.63 6.39
N SER A 12 22.83 -11.81 7.05
CA SER A 12 21.95 -12.27 8.13
C SER A 12 20.85 -13.20 7.62
N SER A 13 20.37 -14.08 8.50
CA SER A 13 19.27 -14.98 8.17
C SER A 13 17.97 -14.20 7.97
N ARG A 14 17.04 -14.75 7.18
CA ARG A 14 15.71 -14.15 6.98
C ARG A 14 14.95 -13.90 8.30
N PRO A 15 14.97 -14.82 9.31
CA PRO A 15 14.41 -14.52 10.63
C PRO A 15 15.06 -13.33 11.33
N ALA A 16 16.39 -13.17 11.24
CA ALA A 16 17.07 -12.00 11.78
C ALA A 16 16.63 -10.71 11.06
N GLY A 17 16.43 -10.77 9.74
CA GLY A 17 15.85 -9.67 8.97
C GLY A 17 14.44 -9.29 9.46
N PHE A 18 13.57 -10.25 9.73
CA PHE A 18 12.25 -9.97 10.30
C PHE A 18 12.35 -9.37 11.71
N ALA A 19 13.26 -9.85 12.56
CA ALA A 19 13.48 -9.28 13.88
C ALA A 19 13.89 -7.80 13.80
N VAL A 20 14.76 -7.44 12.85
CA VAL A 20 15.15 -6.04 12.58
C VAL A 20 13.95 -5.19 12.17
N VAL A 21 13.09 -5.67 11.26
CA VAL A 21 11.87 -4.97 10.86
C VAL A 21 10.93 -4.77 12.07
N THR A 22 10.71 -5.83 12.86
CA THR A 22 9.87 -5.77 14.05
C THR A 22 10.38 -4.75 15.07
N LEU A 23 11.69 -4.75 15.37
CA LEU A 23 12.30 -3.80 16.29
C LEU A 23 12.16 -2.36 15.79
N ALA A 24 12.39 -2.12 14.50
CA ALA A 24 12.18 -0.80 13.90
C ALA A 24 10.72 -0.33 14.03
N TYR A 25 9.76 -1.25 13.89
CA TYR A 25 8.33 -0.92 13.93
C TYR A 25 7.83 -0.72 15.36
N VAL A 26 8.38 -1.46 16.33
CA VAL A 26 8.15 -1.19 17.75
C VAL A 26 8.69 0.19 18.11
N ALA A 27 9.91 0.54 17.71
CA ALA A 27 10.46 1.88 17.94
C ALA A 27 9.62 2.98 17.27
N ALA A 28 9.18 2.76 16.03
CA ALA A 28 8.31 3.68 15.31
C ALA A 28 6.95 3.86 16.02
N GLY A 29 6.34 2.76 16.48
CA GLY A 29 5.09 2.77 17.24
C GLY A 29 5.21 3.49 18.58
N LEU A 30 6.31 3.29 19.31
CA LEU A 30 6.59 4.01 20.56
C LEU A 30 6.77 5.51 20.31
N ALA A 31 7.48 5.90 19.25
CA ALA A 31 7.65 7.30 18.88
C ALA A 31 6.33 7.95 18.45
N ALA A 32 5.52 7.26 17.65
CA ALA A 32 4.17 7.69 17.28
C ALA A 32 3.26 7.84 18.51
N TRP A 33 3.30 6.88 19.43
CA TRP A 33 2.55 6.96 20.69
C TRP A 33 3.00 8.14 21.55
N ALA A 34 4.30 8.40 21.65
CA ALA A 34 4.81 9.56 22.37
C ALA A 34 4.30 10.88 21.75
N VAL A 35 4.29 10.98 20.42
CA VAL A 35 3.68 12.13 19.73
C VAL A 35 2.19 12.24 20.05
N ALA A 36 1.44 11.14 20.00
CA ALA A 36 0.01 11.13 20.31
C ALA A 36 -0.29 11.50 21.77
N ALA A 37 0.61 11.18 22.70
CA ALA A 37 0.49 11.50 24.12
C ALA A 37 0.88 12.95 24.45
N LEU A 38 1.81 13.54 23.68
CA LEU A 38 2.39 14.86 23.96
C LEU A 38 1.75 15.98 23.14
N VAL A 39 1.32 15.70 21.90
CA VAL A 39 0.69 16.70 21.04
C VAL A 39 -0.77 16.83 21.42
N THR A 40 -1.09 17.90 22.13
CA THR A 40 -2.47 18.33 22.37
C THR A 40 -2.91 19.23 21.23
N GLY A 41 -4.11 19.00 20.71
CA GLY A 41 -4.65 19.77 19.58
C GLY A 41 -6.17 19.69 19.53
N PRO A 42 -6.82 20.58 18.77
CA PRO A 42 -8.28 20.66 18.72
C PRO A 42 -8.92 19.46 18.03
N HIS A 43 -8.17 18.70 17.24
CA HIS A 43 -8.69 17.55 16.49
C HIS A 43 -7.68 16.37 16.46
N PRO A 44 -8.11 15.11 16.59
CA PRO A 44 -7.21 13.95 16.61
C PRO A 44 -6.51 13.62 15.27
N LEU A 45 -7.04 14.10 14.14
CA LEU A 45 -6.41 13.88 12.82
C LEU A 45 -4.99 14.50 12.71
N PRO A 46 -4.75 15.78 13.00
CA PRO A 46 -3.40 16.34 13.07
C PRO A 46 -2.46 15.55 13.99
N VAL A 47 -2.94 15.12 15.16
CA VAL A 47 -2.16 14.31 16.10
C VAL A 47 -1.75 12.99 15.46
N THR A 48 -2.70 12.29 14.82
CA THR A 48 -2.42 11.04 14.10
C THR A 48 -1.48 11.25 12.92
N PHE A 49 -1.63 12.36 12.19
CA PHE A 49 -0.76 12.72 11.08
C PHE A 49 0.69 12.90 11.53
N TYR A 50 0.92 13.68 12.60
CA TYR A 50 2.26 13.86 13.14
C TYR A 50 2.83 12.56 13.69
N ALA A 51 2.00 11.73 14.34
CA ALA A 51 2.42 10.42 14.82
C ALA A 51 2.89 9.50 13.67
N ASP A 52 2.14 9.45 12.55
CA ASP A 52 2.50 8.66 11.37
C ASP A 52 3.74 9.20 10.65
N LEU A 53 3.89 10.53 10.56
CA LEU A 53 5.12 11.15 10.05
C LEU A 53 6.34 10.81 10.92
N THR A 54 6.19 10.87 12.24
CA THR A 54 7.27 10.52 13.17
C THR A 54 7.65 9.05 13.05
N ALA A 55 6.68 8.14 13.00
CA ALA A 55 6.94 6.72 12.78
C ALA A 55 7.62 6.47 11.41
N THR A 56 7.18 7.16 10.35
CA THR A 56 7.84 7.12 9.04
C THR A 56 9.30 7.57 9.12
N VAL A 57 9.61 8.64 9.87
CA VAL A 57 11.00 9.10 10.07
C VAL A 57 11.82 8.05 10.83
N VAL A 58 11.26 7.39 11.85
CA VAL A 58 11.96 6.32 12.58
C VAL A 58 12.27 5.13 11.65
N VAL A 59 11.30 4.70 10.85
CA VAL A 59 11.48 3.65 9.83
C VAL A 59 12.52 4.06 8.80
N PHE A 60 12.51 5.32 8.37
CA PHE A 60 13.51 5.87 7.46
C PHE A 60 14.92 5.81 8.04
N LEU A 61 15.11 6.26 9.28
CA LEU A 61 16.41 6.20 9.96
C LEU A 61 16.87 4.75 10.10
N ALA A 62 15.98 3.82 10.49
CA ALA A 62 16.29 2.40 10.53
C ALA A 62 16.71 1.86 9.15
N SER A 63 16.02 2.25 8.07
CA SER A 63 16.34 1.85 6.70
C SER A 63 17.74 2.31 6.25
N LEU A 64 18.19 3.48 6.73
CA LEU A 64 19.55 3.98 6.47
C LEU A 64 20.59 3.18 7.24
N LEU A 65 20.33 2.89 8.53
CA LEU A 65 21.25 2.14 9.39
C LEU A 65 21.54 0.74 8.85
N VAL A 66 20.52 0.08 8.29
CA VAL A 66 20.66 -1.27 7.72
C VAL A 66 20.90 -1.27 6.21
N ALA A 67 20.99 -0.10 5.58
CA ALA A 67 21.12 0.09 4.14
C ALA A 67 20.11 -0.75 3.33
N ASN A 68 18.82 -0.68 3.68
CA ASN A 68 17.75 -1.38 3.00
C ASN A 68 16.46 -0.53 3.01
N ALA A 69 16.12 0.09 1.88
CA ALA A 69 14.92 0.92 1.74
C ALA A 69 13.61 0.10 1.78
N SER A 70 13.67 -1.20 1.44
CA SER A 70 12.54 -2.13 1.54
C SER A 70 12.12 -2.44 2.98
N LEU A 71 12.85 -1.95 3.99
CA LEU A 71 12.40 -2.00 5.38
C LEU A 71 11.07 -1.25 5.58
N TYR A 72 10.75 -0.27 4.70
CA TYR A 72 9.48 0.45 4.70
C TYR A 72 8.33 -0.33 4.03
N ASP A 73 8.60 -1.35 3.21
CA ASP A 73 7.59 -2.01 2.38
C ASP A 73 6.37 -2.58 3.13
N PRO A 74 6.47 -3.13 4.36
CA PRO A 74 5.27 -3.51 5.11
C PRO A 74 4.65 -2.36 5.93
N TYR A 75 5.30 -1.20 6.03
CA TYR A 75 4.90 -0.11 6.93
C TYR A 75 3.56 0.47 6.49
N TRP A 76 3.44 0.76 5.19
CA TRP A 76 2.26 1.39 4.62
C TRP A 76 1.00 0.50 4.70
N SER A 77 1.14 -0.82 4.89
CA SER A 77 0.02 -1.71 5.18
C SER A 77 -0.21 -1.94 6.69
N VAL A 78 0.82 -1.85 7.53
CA VAL A 78 0.72 -2.03 9.00
C VAL A 78 0.19 -0.78 9.70
N ALA A 79 0.66 0.41 9.33
CA ALA A 79 0.29 1.66 9.98
C ALA A 79 -1.24 1.93 9.96
N PRO A 80 -1.97 1.73 8.84
CA PRO A 80 -3.43 1.86 8.83
C PRO A 80 -4.15 1.00 9.86
N ALA A 81 -3.72 -0.25 10.07
CA ALA A 81 -4.36 -1.14 11.04
C ALA A 81 -4.20 -0.60 12.47
N VAL A 82 -3.00 -0.16 12.84
CA VAL A 82 -2.71 0.43 14.16
C VAL A 82 -3.53 1.71 14.38
N ILE A 83 -3.57 2.59 13.37
CA ILE A 83 -4.32 3.85 13.42
C ILE A 83 -5.82 3.59 13.57
N VAL A 84 -6.38 2.68 12.77
CA VAL A 84 -7.81 2.36 12.81
C VAL A 84 -8.22 1.69 14.12
N ILE A 85 -7.39 0.81 14.68
CA ILE A 85 -7.61 0.27 16.03
C ILE A 85 -7.70 1.41 17.05
N ALA A 86 -6.74 2.34 17.04
CA ALA A 86 -6.73 3.46 17.97
C ALA A 86 -7.97 4.35 17.85
N TRP A 87 -8.42 4.64 16.62
CA TRP A 87 -9.63 5.45 16.37
C TRP A 87 -10.93 4.76 16.77
N VAL A 88 -11.05 3.45 16.54
CA VAL A 88 -12.22 2.68 16.98
C VAL A 88 -12.28 2.63 18.51
N LEU A 89 -11.14 2.45 19.18
CA LEU A 89 -11.07 2.42 20.65
C LEU A 89 -11.35 3.79 21.30
N SER A 90 -11.13 4.89 20.59
CA SER A 90 -11.39 6.24 21.12
C SER A 90 -12.84 6.69 21.02
N ALA A 91 -13.70 5.95 20.30
CA ALA A 91 -15.09 6.32 20.04
C ALA A 91 -16.11 5.22 20.40
N PRO A 92 -16.22 4.81 21.67
CA PRO A 92 -17.26 3.88 22.12
C PRO A 92 -18.67 4.51 22.07
N PRO A 93 -19.75 3.69 22.01
CA PRO A 93 -19.77 2.23 21.89
C PRO A 93 -19.50 1.75 20.46
N LEU A 94 -19.08 0.48 20.31
CA LEU A 94 -18.82 -0.12 19.01
C LEU A 94 -20.10 -0.23 18.16
N THR A 95 -20.07 0.40 16.99
CA THR A 95 -21.11 0.33 15.97
C THR A 95 -20.79 -0.73 14.91
N GLY A 96 -21.81 -1.19 14.18
CA GLY A 96 -21.61 -2.11 13.04
C GLY A 96 -20.65 -1.55 11.99
N ARG A 97 -20.68 -0.24 11.74
CA ARG A 97 -19.77 0.45 10.80
C ARG A 97 -18.31 0.36 11.25
N GLN A 98 -18.03 0.68 12.52
CA GLN A 98 -16.69 0.56 13.09
C GLN A 98 -16.15 -0.86 12.99
N ILE A 99 -16.99 -1.86 13.32
CA ILE A 99 -16.61 -3.28 13.23
C ILE A 99 -16.30 -3.67 11.78
N ALA A 100 -17.16 -3.30 10.83
CA ALA A 100 -16.95 -3.61 9.40
C ALA A 100 -15.65 -3.00 8.88
N VAL A 101 -15.42 -1.71 9.13
CA VAL A 101 -14.19 -1.00 8.72
C VAL A 101 -12.96 -1.64 9.36
N LEU A 102 -12.99 -1.89 10.68
CA LEU A 102 -11.88 -2.50 11.40
C LEU A 102 -11.50 -3.87 10.81
N LEU A 103 -12.48 -4.76 10.62
CA LEU A 103 -12.24 -6.10 10.10
C LEU A 103 -11.71 -6.07 8.66
N LEU A 104 -12.24 -5.18 7.81
CA LEU A 104 -11.80 -5.04 6.43
C LEU A 104 -10.38 -4.46 6.32
N VAL A 105 -10.05 -3.44 7.12
CA VAL A 105 -8.69 -2.87 7.18
C VAL A 105 -7.70 -3.90 7.71
N LEU A 106 -8.06 -4.67 8.74
CA LEU A 106 -7.21 -5.75 9.26
C LEU A 106 -7.00 -6.84 8.20
N ALA A 107 -8.05 -7.27 7.51
CA ALA A 107 -7.94 -8.26 6.45
C ALA A 107 -7.04 -7.77 5.30
N TRP A 108 -7.19 -6.52 4.87
CA TRP A 108 -6.34 -5.88 3.87
C TRP A 108 -4.87 -5.79 4.33
N SER A 109 -4.64 -5.30 5.55
CA SER A 109 -3.32 -5.10 6.16
C SER A 109 -2.55 -6.41 6.31
N VAL A 110 -3.19 -7.43 6.89
CA VAL A 110 -2.59 -8.75 7.08
C VAL A 110 -2.25 -9.39 5.74
N ARG A 111 -3.16 -9.30 4.75
CA ARG A 111 -2.92 -9.85 3.41
C ARG A 111 -1.71 -9.19 2.74
N LEU A 112 -1.64 -7.86 2.68
CA LEU A 112 -0.51 -7.16 2.06
C LEU A 112 0.81 -7.47 2.75
N THR A 113 0.81 -7.42 4.08
CA THR A 113 2.00 -7.70 4.89
C THR A 113 2.45 -9.15 4.70
N ALA A 114 1.53 -10.11 4.63
CA ALA A 114 1.84 -11.50 4.33
C ALA A 114 2.37 -11.68 2.90
N ASN A 115 1.78 -11.01 1.91
CA ASN A 115 2.23 -11.04 0.51
C ASN A 115 3.68 -10.53 0.36
N TRP A 116 4.01 -9.42 1.04
CA TRP A 116 5.38 -8.94 1.16
C TRP A 116 6.27 -9.98 1.86
N ALA A 117 5.87 -10.44 3.04
CA ALA A 117 6.67 -11.33 3.87
C ALA A 117 7.03 -12.63 3.13
N LEU A 118 6.10 -13.21 2.35
CA LEU A 118 6.31 -14.41 1.55
C LEU A 118 7.41 -14.24 0.49
N SER A 119 7.50 -13.07 -0.15
CA SER A 119 8.44 -12.79 -1.24
C SER A 119 9.77 -12.20 -0.77
N TRP A 120 9.80 -11.59 0.42
CA TRP A 120 11.00 -10.96 0.96
C TRP A 120 12.03 -11.99 1.46
N ARG A 121 13.29 -11.79 1.10
CA ARG A 121 14.38 -12.79 1.29
C ARG A 121 15.35 -12.43 2.41
N GLY A 122 15.08 -11.35 3.15
CA GLY A 122 15.98 -10.81 4.18
C GLY A 122 16.69 -9.53 3.72
N LEU A 123 17.62 -9.03 4.52
CA LEU A 123 18.21 -7.70 4.37
C LEU A 123 19.10 -7.52 3.13
N SER A 124 19.49 -8.61 2.44
CA SER A 124 20.14 -8.55 1.13
C SER A 124 19.17 -8.31 -0.04
N HIS A 125 17.85 -8.40 0.19
CA HIS A 125 16.81 -8.13 -0.80
C HIS A 125 16.23 -6.73 -0.61
N GLU A 126 16.33 -5.92 -1.66
CA GLU A 126 15.67 -4.63 -1.79
C GLU A 126 14.84 -4.61 -3.08
N ASP A 127 13.67 -3.97 -3.03
CA ASP A 127 12.77 -3.87 -4.17
C ASP A 127 13.50 -3.23 -5.36
N TRP A 128 13.33 -3.86 -6.51
CA TRP A 128 13.97 -3.43 -7.75
C TRP A 128 13.65 -1.98 -8.14
N ARG A 129 12.50 -1.44 -7.74
CA ARG A 129 12.11 -0.04 -7.98
C ARG A 129 13.09 0.87 -7.27
N TYR A 130 13.49 0.53 -6.05
CA TYR A 130 14.41 1.33 -5.24
C TYR A 130 15.84 1.20 -5.76
N VAL A 131 16.23 0.00 -6.20
CA VAL A 131 17.50 -0.21 -6.92
C VAL A 131 17.54 0.66 -8.18
N GLN A 132 16.49 0.62 -9.00
CA GLN A 132 16.37 1.42 -10.21
C GLN A 132 16.42 2.93 -9.91
N LEU A 133 15.66 3.41 -8.92
CA LEU A 133 15.68 4.82 -8.50
C LEU A 133 17.07 5.25 -8.01
N ARG A 134 17.78 4.37 -7.30
CA ARG A 134 19.15 4.64 -6.86
C ARG A 134 20.11 4.72 -8.03
N GLU A 135 20.00 3.84 -9.00
CA GLU A 135 20.89 3.78 -10.17
C GLU A 135 20.62 4.92 -11.16
N GLN A 136 19.36 5.34 -11.31
CA GLN A 136 18.94 6.38 -12.25
C GLN A 136 18.92 7.79 -11.63
N ARG A 137 19.32 7.94 -10.37
CA ARG A 137 19.33 9.25 -9.71
C ARG A 137 20.27 10.23 -10.41
N ARG A 138 19.86 11.50 -10.47
CA ARG A 138 20.70 12.57 -11.02
C ARG A 138 21.97 12.75 -10.19
N PRO A 139 23.14 13.03 -10.82
CA PRO A 139 24.34 13.42 -10.09
C PRO A 139 24.06 14.58 -9.14
N GLY A 140 24.64 14.54 -7.94
CA GLY A 140 24.43 15.55 -6.89
C GLY A 140 23.18 15.33 -6.01
N VAL A 141 22.22 14.48 -6.40
CA VAL A 141 21.08 14.13 -5.54
C VAL A 141 21.48 13.01 -4.58
N PRO A 142 21.46 13.24 -3.25
CA PRO A 142 21.85 12.22 -2.29
C PRO A 142 20.78 11.12 -2.20
N TRP A 143 21.21 9.86 -2.02
CA TRP A 143 20.31 8.71 -1.95
C TRP A 143 19.29 8.81 -0.82
N TRP A 144 19.69 9.35 0.34
CA TRP A 144 18.80 9.50 1.49
C TRP A 144 17.58 10.36 1.17
N LEU A 145 17.70 11.36 0.28
CA LEU A 145 16.59 12.24 -0.10
C LEU A 145 15.56 11.51 -0.96
N ILE A 146 16.02 10.68 -1.91
CA ILE A 146 15.13 9.84 -2.73
C ILE A 146 14.45 8.78 -1.87
N ASN A 147 15.19 8.16 -0.95
CA ASN A 147 14.64 7.22 0.01
C ASN A 147 13.56 7.88 0.90
N LEU A 148 13.86 9.02 1.51
CA LEU A 148 12.89 9.72 2.35
C LEU A 148 11.66 10.17 1.55
N VAL A 149 11.84 10.96 0.49
CA VAL A 149 10.73 11.64 -0.17
C VAL A 149 9.96 10.70 -1.10
N GLY A 150 10.67 9.94 -1.93
CA GLY A 150 10.05 9.12 -2.97
C GLY A 150 9.57 7.75 -2.50
N ILE A 151 10.34 7.09 -1.62
CA ILE A 151 10.07 5.71 -1.21
C ILE A 151 9.21 5.63 0.05
N GLN A 152 9.38 6.56 1.00
CA GLN A 152 8.72 6.47 2.31
C GLN A 152 7.65 7.54 2.51
N LEU A 153 8.01 8.82 2.40
CA LEU A 153 7.08 9.91 2.68
C LEU A 153 5.93 9.97 1.65
N MET A 154 6.21 9.81 0.35
CA MET A 154 5.16 9.86 -0.66
C MET A 154 4.07 8.79 -0.43
N PRO A 155 4.39 7.49 -0.26
CA PRO A 155 3.37 6.50 0.09
C PRO A 155 2.68 6.77 1.43
N THR A 156 3.40 7.21 2.47
CA THR A 156 2.80 7.61 3.76
C THR A 156 1.72 8.68 3.55
N LEU A 157 2.02 9.73 2.79
CA LEU A 157 1.07 10.82 2.53
C LEU A 157 -0.15 10.36 1.71
N VAL A 158 0.06 9.48 0.72
CA VAL A 158 -1.02 8.94 -0.12
C VAL A 158 -1.94 8.04 0.70
N VAL A 159 -1.38 7.15 1.53
CA VAL A 159 -2.16 6.29 2.45
C VAL A 159 -2.88 7.12 3.49
N PHE A 160 -2.23 8.12 4.10
CA PHE A 160 -2.86 9.00 5.07
C PHE A 160 -4.02 9.80 4.47
N ALA A 161 -3.89 10.26 3.21
CA ALA A 161 -5.00 10.89 2.49
C ALA A 161 -6.21 9.95 2.34
N GLY A 162 -5.98 8.65 2.13
CA GLY A 162 -7.01 7.61 2.17
C GLY A 162 -7.66 7.44 3.55
N LEU A 163 -6.86 7.50 4.61
CA LEU A 163 -7.33 7.40 6.00
C LEU A 163 -8.22 8.56 6.44
N LEU A 164 -8.18 9.71 5.75
CA LEU A 164 -9.06 10.84 6.06
C LEU A 164 -10.55 10.46 6.01
N ALA A 165 -10.95 9.59 5.08
CA ALA A 165 -12.32 9.10 5.01
C ALA A 165 -12.64 8.03 6.05
N VAL A 166 -11.62 7.31 6.54
CA VAL A 166 -11.76 6.28 7.56
C VAL A 166 -12.01 6.87 8.94
N TRP A 167 -11.48 8.08 9.22
CA TRP A 167 -11.72 8.80 10.46
C TRP A 167 -13.22 8.95 10.80
N PRO A 168 -14.07 9.60 9.98
CA PRO A 168 -15.49 9.72 10.30
C PRO A 168 -16.18 8.36 10.33
N ALA A 169 -15.77 7.40 9.49
CA ALA A 169 -16.34 6.05 9.49
C ALA A 169 -16.11 5.28 10.80
N THR A 170 -15.05 5.62 11.53
CA THR A 170 -14.64 4.94 12.77
C THR A 170 -14.94 5.75 14.03
N THR A 171 -15.34 7.01 13.92
CA THR A 171 -15.53 7.91 15.07
C THR A 171 -16.90 8.59 15.14
N VAL A 172 -17.63 8.71 14.02
CA VAL A 172 -18.97 9.26 14.01
C VAL A 172 -20.00 8.15 14.23
N THR A 173 -20.51 8.04 15.46
CA THR A 173 -21.41 6.96 15.89
C THR A 173 -22.90 7.30 15.83
N GLY A 174 -23.25 8.58 15.62
CA GLY A 174 -24.64 9.07 15.65
C GLY A 174 -25.50 8.76 14.43
N ARG A 175 -24.93 8.18 13.36
CA ARG A 175 -25.68 7.83 12.13
C ARG A 175 -25.86 6.31 12.00
N PRO A 176 -27.09 5.82 11.76
CA PRO A 176 -27.36 4.39 11.66
C PRO A 176 -26.66 3.77 10.44
N TRP A 177 -26.59 2.43 10.45
CA TRP A 177 -26.14 1.65 9.29
C TRP A 177 -27.08 1.86 8.10
N SER A 178 -26.51 2.09 6.92
CA SER A 178 -27.23 2.50 5.70
C SER A 178 -26.97 1.55 4.53
N LEU A 179 -27.71 1.71 3.43
CA LEU A 179 -27.42 1.01 2.18
C LEU A 179 -26.05 1.35 1.61
N LEU A 180 -25.54 2.55 1.90
CA LEU A 180 -24.20 2.95 1.48
C LEU A 180 -23.12 2.17 2.24
N ASP A 181 -23.35 1.80 3.50
CA ASP A 181 -22.45 0.91 4.26
C ASP A 181 -22.42 -0.51 3.68
N VAL A 182 -23.57 -1.01 3.20
CA VAL A 182 -23.65 -2.30 2.49
C VAL A 182 -22.85 -2.26 1.19
N ALA A 183 -23.02 -1.19 0.39
CA ALA A 183 -22.24 -0.99 -0.83
C ALA A 183 -20.74 -0.86 -0.53
N ALA A 184 -20.35 -0.07 0.47
CA ALA A 184 -18.97 0.10 0.90
C ALA A 184 -18.34 -1.23 1.34
N THR A 185 -19.08 -2.03 2.11
CA THR A 185 -18.67 -3.38 2.52
C THR A 185 -18.44 -4.28 1.31
N ALA A 186 -19.38 -4.31 0.37
CA ALA A 186 -19.28 -5.14 -0.84
C ALA A 186 -18.09 -4.73 -1.73
N VAL A 187 -17.91 -3.43 -1.95
CA VAL A 187 -16.79 -2.88 -2.74
C VAL A 187 -15.46 -3.22 -2.06
N THR A 188 -15.34 -2.98 -0.76
CA THR A 188 -14.09 -3.22 -0.02
C THR A 188 -13.75 -4.71 0.07
N ALA A 189 -14.71 -5.56 0.41
CA ALA A 189 -14.49 -7.01 0.46
C ALA A 189 -14.17 -7.57 -0.93
N GLY A 190 -14.89 -7.12 -1.96
CA GLY A 190 -14.62 -7.47 -3.36
C GLY A 190 -13.23 -7.04 -3.81
N ALA A 191 -12.78 -5.85 -3.42
CA ALA A 191 -11.42 -5.36 -3.65
C ALA A 191 -10.37 -6.28 -3.03
N ILE A 192 -10.49 -6.59 -1.73
CA ILE A 192 -9.55 -7.49 -1.03
C ILE A 192 -9.50 -8.88 -1.69
N LEU A 193 -10.65 -9.41 -2.11
CA LEU A 193 -10.74 -10.70 -2.82
C LEU A 193 -10.11 -10.64 -4.21
N LEU A 194 -10.31 -9.54 -4.95
CA LEU A 194 -9.69 -9.31 -6.26
C LEU A 194 -8.16 -9.31 -6.13
N GLU A 195 -7.62 -8.58 -5.16
CA GLU A 195 -6.19 -8.52 -4.90
C GLU A 195 -5.62 -9.87 -4.46
N ALA A 196 -6.25 -10.51 -3.48
CA ALA A 196 -5.81 -11.81 -2.98
C ALA A 196 -5.79 -12.87 -4.09
N THR A 197 -6.78 -12.84 -4.98
CA THR A 197 -6.84 -13.75 -6.12
C THR A 197 -5.77 -13.43 -7.17
N ALA A 198 -5.57 -12.14 -7.48
CA ALA A 198 -4.56 -11.68 -8.43
C ALA A 198 -3.14 -12.06 -7.97
N ASP A 199 -2.81 -11.79 -6.71
CA ASP A 199 -1.49 -12.09 -6.13
C ASP A 199 -1.25 -13.61 -6.08
N ARG A 200 -2.24 -14.42 -5.67
CA ARG A 200 -2.12 -15.89 -5.69
C ARG A 200 -1.89 -16.44 -7.10
N GLN A 201 -2.59 -15.91 -8.09
CA GLN A 201 -2.39 -16.29 -9.49
C GLN A 201 -0.97 -15.94 -9.95
N LEU A 202 -0.48 -14.75 -9.61
CA LEU A 202 0.86 -14.29 -9.96
C LEU A 202 1.95 -15.13 -9.28
N HIS A 203 1.83 -15.40 -7.97
CA HIS A 203 2.78 -16.22 -7.24
C HIS A 203 2.86 -17.64 -7.78
N ARG A 204 1.71 -18.26 -8.05
CA ARG A 204 1.67 -19.60 -8.65
C ARG A 204 2.35 -19.62 -10.02
N PHE A 205 2.04 -18.64 -10.87
CA PHE A 205 2.63 -18.53 -12.19
C PHE A 205 4.14 -18.30 -12.13
N ALA A 206 4.61 -17.37 -11.30
CA ALA A 206 6.02 -17.02 -11.16
C ALA A 206 6.86 -18.08 -10.45
N GLY A 207 6.24 -18.93 -9.63
CA GLY A 207 6.89 -20.03 -8.94
C GLY A 207 7.24 -21.22 -9.85
N ASP A 208 6.61 -21.33 -11.02
CA ASP A 208 6.88 -22.38 -12.00
C ASP A 208 8.09 -22.00 -12.89
N PRO A 209 9.18 -22.79 -12.90
CA PRO A 209 10.34 -22.55 -13.77
C PRO A 209 10.01 -22.49 -15.26
N ALA A 210 8.96 -23.17 -15.72
CA ALA A 210 8.53 -23.17 -17.12
C ALA A 210 8.02 -21.79 -17.57
N ASN A 211 7.56 -20.96 -16.62
CA ASN A 211 7.03 -19.61 -16.88
C ASN A 211 8.09 -18.51 -16.81
N ARG A 212 9.38 -18.85 -16.67
CA ARG A 212 10.47 -17.86 -16.66
C ARG A 212 10.46 -17.05 -17.96
N GLY A 213 10.30 -15.73 -17.84
CA GLY A 213 10.21 -14.84 -18.99
C GLY A 213 8.83 -14.79 -19.66
N ALA A 214 7.91 -15.70 -19.33
CA ALA A 214 6.54 -15.74 -19.88
C ALA A 214 5.60 -14.71 -19.24
N ILE A 215 4.63 -14.21 -20.01
CA ILE A 215 3.62 -13.24 -19.54
C ILE A 215 2.44 -14.01 -18.97
N ILE A 216 1.98 -13.65 -17.78
CA ILE A 216 0.74 -14.21 -17.23
C ILE A 216 -0.46 -13.64 -18.01
N ASP A 217 -1.20 -14.51 -18.69
CA ASP A 217 -2.37 -14.14 -19.51
C ASP A 217 -3.58 -15.04 -19.20
N GLN A 218 -3.71 -15.42 -17.92
CA GLN A 218 -4.75 -16.32 -17.42
C GLN A 218 -5.43 -15.76 -16.16
N GLY A 219 -6.61 -16.28 -15.82
CA GLY A 219 -7.32 -15.82 -14.63
C GLY A 219 -7.71 -14.34 -14.74
N LEU A 220 -7.46 -13.55 -13.70
CA LEU A 220 -7.74 -12.10 -13.69
C LEU A 220 -6.81 -11.34 -14.65
N TRP A 221 -5.59 -11.86 -14.84
CA TRP A 221 -4.53 -11.23 -15.62
C TRP A 221 -4.81 -11.18 -17.13
N ARG A 222 -5.77 -11.97 -17.62
CA ARG A 222 -6.24 -11.89 -19.02
C ARG A 222 -7.14 -10.68 -19.29
N HIS A 223 -7.71 -10.08 -18.24
CA HIS A 223 -8.66 -8.98 -18.33
C HIS A 223 -8.05 -7.64 -17.93
N SER A 224 -7.00 -7.68 -17.13
CA SER A 224 -6.28 -6.51 -16.61
C SER A 224 -4.82 -6.89 -16.44
N ARG A 225 -3.90 -6.02 -16.86
CA ARG A 225 -2.46 -6.24 -16.67
C ARG A 225 -2.02 -6.02 -15.23
N HIS A 226 -2.82 -5.34 -14.41
CA HIS A 226 -2.54 -5.06 -12.99
C HIS A 226 -3.81 -5.20 -12.14
N PRO A 227 -4.43 -6.40 -12.05
CA PRO A 227 -5.70 -6.59 -11.35
C PRO A 227 -5.57 -6.38 -9.84
N ASN A 228 -4.40 -6.63 -9.26
CA ASN A 228 -4.13 -6.30 -7.86
C ASN A 228 -4.07 -4.78 -7.62
N TYR A 229 -3.55 -3.98 -8.56
CA TYR A 229 -3.59 -2.51 -8.43
C TYR A 229 -5.02 -1.97 -8.53
N LEU A 230 -5.85 -2.58 -9.38
CA LEU A 230 -7.27 -2.24 -9.44
C LEU A 230 -7.98 -2.53 -8.11
N GLY A 231 -7.67 -3.66 -7.49
CA GLY A 231 -8.20 -3.99 -6.17
C GLY A 231 -7.75 -3.01 -5.10
N GLU A 232 -6.46 -2.64 -5.06
CA GLU A 232 -5.95 -1.64 -4.12
C GLU A 232 -6.67 -0.28 -4.29
N ILE A 233 -6.85 0.19 -5.54
CA ILE A 233 -7.65 1.39 -5.81
C ILE A 233 -9.08 1.26 -5.29
N ALA A 234 -9.74 0.14 -5.58
CA ALA A 234 -11.12 -0.11 -5.18
C ALA A 234 -11.30 -0.20 -3.65
N PHE A 235 -10.29 -0.70 -2.92
CA PHE A 235 -10.27 -0.70 -1.45
C PHE A 235 -10.40 0.72 -0.89
N TRP A 236 -9.62 1.67 -1.41
CA TRP A 236 -9.67 3.06 -0.95
C TRP A 236 -10.97 3.78 -1.35
N TRP A 237 -11.57 3.42 -2.48
CA TRP A 237 -12.94 3.86 -2.81
C TRP A 237 -13.95 3.32 -1.82
N GLY A 238 -13.84 2.05 -1.41
CA GLY A 238 -14.67 1.45 -0.36
C GLY A 238 -14.55 2.17 0.98
N MET A 239 -13.33 2.51 1.40
CA MET A 239 -13.08 3.34 2.60
C MET A 239 -13.75 4.71 2.50
N TRP A 240 -13.68 5.34 1.33
CA TRP A 240 -14.35 6.62 1.10
C TRP A 240 -15.88 6.52 1.20
N LEU A 241 -16.48 5.44 0.66
CA LEU A 241 -17.92 5.21 0.77
C LEU A 241 -18.37 5.03 2.23
N PHE A 242 -17.59 4.34 3.06
CA PHE A 242 -17.85 4.26 4.51
C PHE A 242 -17.77 5.64 5.18
N GLY A 243 -16.77 6.44 4.82
CA GLY A 243 -16.63 7.82 5.31
C GLY A 243 -17.84 8.68 4.96
N LEU A 244 -18.29 8.60 3.71
CA LEU A 244 -19.46 9.33 3.22
C LEU A 244 -20.76 8.86 3.89
N ALA A 245 -20.90 7.56 4.17
CA ALA A 245 -22.04 7.01 4.91
C ALA A 245 -22.10 7.53 6.35
N ALA A 246 -20.95 7.66 7.01
CA ALA A 246 -20.86 8.18 8.37
C ALA A 246 -21.01 9.70 8.43
N ALA A 247 -20.46 10.43 7.47
CA ALA A 247 -20.46 11.88 7.43
C ALA A 247 -20.45 12.41 5.98
N PRO A 248 -21.62 12.66 5.35
CA PRO A 248 -21.71 13.17 3.99
C PRO A 248 -20.96 14.50 3.77
N ASP A 249 -20.85 15.34 4.80
CA ASP A 249 -20.10 16.61 4.74
C ASP A 249 -18.58 16.41 4.57
N TRP A 250 -18.09 15.18 4.79
CA TRP A 250 -16.70 14.78 4.56
C TRP A 250 -16.44 14.27 3.14
N TRP A 251 -17.32 14.56 2.18
CA TRP A 251 -17.17 14.16 0.77
C TRP A 251 -15.80 14.54 0.18
N TRP A 252 -15.20 15.65 0.63
CA TRP A 252 -13.89 16.15 0.19
C TRP A 252 -12.74 15.17 0.44
N THR A 253 -12.92 14.20 1.33
CA THR A 253 -11.97 13.09 1.56
C THR A 253 -11.83 12.15 0.36
N VAL A 254 -12.60 12.36 -0.72
CA VAL A 254 -12.41 11.73 -2.03
C VAL A 254 -11.00 11.92 -2.58
N VAL A 255 -10.27 12.93 -2.07
CA VAL A 255 -8.84 13.11 -2.31
C VAL A 255 -8.04 11.82 -2.08
N GLY A 256 -8.40 10.99 -1.09
CA GLY A 256 -7.72 9.73 -0.79
C GLY A 256 -7.74 8.72 -1.95
N PRO A 257 -8.92 8.21 -2.37
CA PRO A 257 -8.97 7.31 -3.53
C PRO A 257 -8.50 7.96 -4.84
N VAL A 258 -8.66 9.29 -5.01
CA VAL A 258 -8.13 9.99 -6.18
C VAL A 258 -6.61 9.96 -6.22
N THR A 259 -5.91 10.23 -5.11
CA THR A 259 -4.44 10.14 -5.07
C THR A 259 -3.95 8.72 -5.32
N MET A 260 -4.68 7.70 -4.87
CA MET A 260 -4.40 6.30 -5.22
C MET A 260 -4.49 6.04 -6.73
N VAL A 261 -5.55 6.51 -7.38
CA VAL A 261 -5.69 6.43 -8.85
C VAL A 261 -4.51 7.11 -9.55
N LEU A 262 -4.14 8.32 -9.11
CA LEU A 262 -3.01 9.06 -9.69
C LEU A 262 -1.69 8.32 -9.51
N LEU A 263 -1.41 7.82 -8.30
CA LEU A 263 -0.20 7.04 -7.99
C LEU A 263 -0.09 5.82 -8.91
N PHE A 264 -1.14 5.00 -8.98
CA PHE A 264 -1.11 3.79 -9.79
C PHE A 264 -1.03 4.09 -11.29
N THR A 265 -1.80 5.05 -11.77
CA THR A 265 -1.88 5.36 -13.20
C THR A 265 -0.61 6.00 -13.73
N PHE A 266 0.00 6.91 -12.98
CA PHE A 266 1.13 7.72 -13.46
C PHE A 266 2.49 7.23 -12.97
N VAL A 267 2.55 6.45 -11.89
CA VAL A 267 3.82 5.96 -11.32
C VAL A 267 3.91 4.44 -11.40
N SER A 268 3.05 3.72 -10.68
CA SER A 268 3.23 2.26 -10.49
C SER A 268 3.05 1.45 -11.78
N VAL A 269 1.96 1.69 -12.51
CA VAL A 269 1.68 0.98 -13.78
C VAL A 269 2.76 1.26 -14.83
N PRO A 270 3.14 2.53 -15.12
CA PRO A 270 4.19 2.80 -16.09
C PRO A 270 5.55 2.19 -15.72
N MET A 271 5.93 2.20 -14.44
CA MET A 271 7.18 1.58 -13.99
C MET A 271 7.18 0.06 -14.25
N MET A 272 6.08 -0.63 -13.89
CA MET A 272 5.96 -2.07 -14.08
C MET A 272 5.90 -2.45 -15.58
N ASP A 273 5.17 -1.67 -16.37
CA ASP A 273 5.03 -1.87 -17.81
C ASP A 273 6.37 -1.70 -18.52
N ARG A 274 7.12 -0.61 -18.23
CA ARG A 274 8.45 -0.38 -18.81
C ARG A 274 9.42 -1.50 -18.48
N ARG A 275 9.41 -1.98 -17.23
CA ARG A 275 10.24 -3.12 -16.83
C ARG A 275 9.87 -4.38 -17.60
N SER A 276 8.58 -4.62 -17.81
CA SER A 276 8.07 -5.79 -18.53
C SER A 276 8.40 -5.73 -20.02
N LEU A 277 8.31 -4.54 -20.64
CA LEU A 277 8.75 -4.30 -22.03
C LEU A 277 10.22 -4.66 -22.24
N ILE A 278 11.09 -4.32 -21.29
CA ILE A 278 12.53 -4.66 -21.38
C ILE A 278 12.76 -6.17 -21.25
N ARG A 279 11.99 -6.85 -20.39
CA ARG A 279 12.24 -8.26 -20.03
C ARG A 279 11.53 -9.28 -20.91
N ARG A 280 10.51 -8.86 -21.67
CA ARG A 280 9.57 -9.78 -22.32
C ARG A 280 9.25 -9.27 -23.74
N PRO A 281 9.85 -9.87 -24.79
CA PRO A 281 9.70 -9.39 -26.17
C PRO A 281 8.24 -9.26 -26.63
N ALA A 282 7.35 -10.18 -26.24
CA ALA A 282 5.94 -10.17 -26.60
C ALA A 282 5.06 -9.20 -25.78
N TYR A 283 5.63 -8.45 -24.81
CA TYR A 283 4.82 -7.65 -23.88
C TYR A 283 4.13 -6.48 -24.57
N ALA A 284 4.78 -5.84 -25.54
CA ALA A 284 4.17 -4.74 -26.30
C ALA A 284 2.87 -5.15 -26.99
N GLU A 285 2.82 -6.37 -27.54
CA GLU A 285 1.60 -6.92 -28.14
C GLU A 285 0.53 -7.25 -27.09
N HIS A 286 0.94 -7.83 -25.96
CA HIS A 286 0.05 -8.09 -24.83
C HIS A 286 -0.59 -6.79 -24.29
N MET A 287 0.15 -5.68 -24.21
CA MET A 287 -0.40 -4.37 -23.82
C MET A 287 -1.50 -3.85 -24.76
N ARG A 288 -1.45 -4.20 -26.05
CA ARG A 288 -2.51 -3.84 -27.01
C ARG A 288 -3.79 -4.62 -26.73
N ARG A 289 -3.66 -5.90 -26.34
CA ARG A 289 -4.81 -6.79 -26.09
C ARG A 289 -5.43 -6.59 -24.71
N VAL A 290 -4.60 -6.46 -23.67
CA VAL A 290 -5.04 -6.42 -22.27
C VAL A 290 -4.86 -5.00 -21.70
N PRO A 291 -5.93 -4.34 -21.22
CA PRO A 291 -5.83 -3.00 -20.63
C PRO A 291 -5.06 -3.02 -19.30
N ALA A 292 -4.57 -1.86 -18.86
CA ALA A 292 -3.76 -1.77 -17.64
C ALA A 292 -4.55 -2.07 -16.36
N LEU A 293 -5.73 -1.44 -16.20
CA LEU A 293 -6.53 -1.50 -14.97
C LEU A 293 -7.93 -2.03 -15.25
N LEU A 294 -8.83 -1.21 -15.81
CA LEU A 294 -10.22 -1.59 -16.06
C LEU A 294 -10.34 -2.47 -17.31
N PRO A 295 -11.06 -3.61 -17.25
CA PRO A 295 -11.36 -4.42 -18.42
C PRO A 295 -12.09 -3.61 -19.48
N ARG A 296 -11.79 -3.88 -20.75
CA ARG A 296 -12.53 -3.26 -21.86
C ARG A 296 -13.92 -3.90 -21.96
N PRO A 297 -14.99 -3.12 -22.13
CA PRO A 297 -16.28 -3.66 -22.55
C PRO A 297 -16.09 -4.47 -23.84
N SER A 298 -16.74 -5.63 -23.93
CA SER A 298 -16.67 -6.48 -25.13
C SER A 298 -17.13 -5.68 -26.36
N GLY A 299 -16.22 -5.44 -27.32
CA GLY A 299 -16.50 -4.71 -28.56
C GLY A 299 -15.50 -3.57 -28.87
N PHE A 300 -14.74 -3.09 -27.90
CA PHE A 300 -13.75 -2.03 -28.12
C PHE A 300 -12.40 -2.59 -28.57
N ARG A 301 -12.28 -2.95 -29.87
CA ARG A 301 -10.98 -3.21 -30.51
C ARG A 301 -10.41 -1.90 -31.03
N ILE A 302 -9.26 -1.49 -30.50
CA ILE A 302 -8.47 -0.41 -31.09
C ILE A 302 -8.02 -0.93 -32.46
N ARG A 303 -8.59 -0.38 -33.54
CA ARG A 303 -8.05 -0.59 -34.89
C ARG A 303 -6.64 0.02 -34.88
N GLY A 304 -5.66 -0.82 -35.21
CA GLY A 304 -4.24 -0.47 -35.22
C GLY A 304 -3.89 0.57 -36.27
#